data_AF-A0A800EPX8-F1
#
_entry.id   AF-A0A800EPX8-F1
#
_cell.length_a   1.000
_cell.length_b   1.000
_cell.length_c   1.000
_cell.angle_alpha   90.00
_cell.angle_beta   90.00
_cell.angle_gamma   90.00
#
_symmetry.space_group_name_H-M   'P 1'
#
loop_
_entity.id
_entity.type
_entity.pdbx_description
1 polymer ?
#
loop_
_entity_poly.entity_id
_entity_poly.type
_entity_poly.pdbx_seq_one_letter_code
_entity_poly.pdbx_strand_id
1 'polypeptide(L)'
;MNALSVLLGLSLVFAFSSPLFEFYRRSLAEVFFSATVVPSAVEPYFAWSMALIGAATVGWAVTNLFLVITAFGRGEPWSFIALIASTLVWTFLEVLVSAEMGAQIETVFVLAASVSVVLPTAVAWWITVRPGKTS
;
A
#
# COMPACT_ATOMS: atom_id res chain seq x y z
N MET A 1 3.34 2.55 11.58
CA MET A 1 3.32 1.84 10.29
C MET A 1 3.76 2.69 9.11
N ASN A 2 3.48 4.00 9.09
CA ASN A 2 3.84 4.89 7.97
C ASN A 2 5.34 4.89 7.62
N ALA A 3 6.24 4.71 8.60
CA ALA A 3 7.68 4.56 8.34
C ALA A 3 8.02 3.29 7.54
N LEU A 4 7.33 2.17 7.77
CA LEU A 4 7.52 0.94 6.99
C LEU A 4 7.04 1.12 5.55
N SER A 5 5.92 1.83 5.34
CA SER A 5 5.43 2.17 4.00
C SER A 5 6.39 3.10 3.24
N VAL A 6 7.05 4.04 3.94
CA VAL A 6 8.12 4.84 3.34
C VAL A 6 9.29 3.95 2.91
N LEU A 7 9.76 3.05 3.78
CA LEU A 7 10.87 2.15 3.46
C LEU A 7 10.53 1.21 2.31
N LEU A 8 9.31 0.68 2.28
CA LEU A 8 8.80 -0.13 1.18
C LEU A 8 8.74 0.66 -0.14
N GLY A 9 8.21 1.88 -0.11
CA GLY A 9 8.16 2.73 -1.30
C GLY A 9 9.57 3.03 -1.82
N LEU A 10 10.52 3.33 -0.94
CA LEU A 10 11.93 3.54 -1.30
C LEU A 10 12.58 2.27 -1.88
N SER A 11 12.27 1.09 -1.32
CA SER A 11 12.81 -0.17 -1.85
C SER A 11 12.21 -0.51 -3.21
N LEU A 12 10.95 -0.16 -3.49
CA LEU A 12 10.37 -0.26 -4.84
C LEU A 12 11.06 0.69 -5.83
N VAL A 13 11.42 1.91 -5.40
CA VAL A 13 12.13 2.88 -6.26
C VAL A 13 13.54 2.40 -6.63
N PHE A 14 14.32 1.96 -5.64
CA PHE A 14 15.75 1.77 -5.83
C PHE A 14 16.19 0.31 -5.90
N ALA A 15 15.37 -0.62 -5.41
CA ALA A 15 15.76 -2.01 -5.19
C ALA A 15 14.79 -3.02 -5.80
N PHE A 16 13.80 -2.62 -6.61
CA PHE A 16 12.85 -3.56 -7.21
C PHE A 16 13.53 -4.64 -8.06
N SER A 17 14.59 -4.29 -8.79
CA SER A 17 15.32 -5.27 -9.59
C SER A 17 16.25 -6.20 -8.78
N SER A 18 16.33 -6.03 -7.46
CA SER A 18 17.20 -6.81 -6.57
C SER A 18 16.57 -8.16 -6.16
N PRO A 19 17.36 -9.08 -5.58
CA PRO A 19 16.84 -10.36 -5.07
C PRO A 19 15.73 -10.23 -4.01
N LEU A 20 15.63 -9.07 -3.35
CA LEU A 20 14.59 -8.78 -2.36
C LEU A 20 13.17 -8.98 -2.92
N PHE A 21 12.97 -8.67 -4.21
CA PHE A 21 11.68 -8.75 -4.88
C PHE A 21 11.62 -9.91 -5.89
N GLU A 22 12.58 -10.84 -5.88
CA GLU A 22 12.63 -11.92 -6.87
C GLU A 22 11.36 -12.77 -6.88
N PHE A 23 10.87 -13.13 -5.69
CA PHE A 23 9.61 -13.88 -5.54
C PHE A 23 8.43 -13.15 -6.17
N TYR A 24 8.30 -11.86 -5.87
CA TYR A 24 7.22 -11.03 -6.38
C TYR A 24 7.32 -10.83 -7.90
N ARG A 25 8.52 -10.55 -8.40
CA ARG A 25 8.80 -10.43 -9.84
C ARG A 25 8.52 -11.72 -10.60
N ARG A 26 8.86 -12.88 -10.03
CA ARG A 26 8.53 -14.18 -10.63
C ARG A 26 7.03 -14.37 -10.72
N SER A 27 6.28 -14.07 -9.65
CA SER A 27 4.82 -14.16 -9.68
C SER A 27 4.21 -13.29 -10.78
N LEU A 28 4.68 -12.06 -10.96
CA LEU A 28 4.21 -11.19 -12.03
C LEU A 28 4.64 -11.69 -13.42
N ALA A 29 5.84 -12.29 -13.53
CA ALA A 29 6.29 -12.88 -14.78
C ALA A 29 5.44 -14.08 -15.22
N GLU A 30 5.04 -14.91 -14.26
CA GLU A 30 4.18 -16.07 -14.51
C GLU A 30 2.80 -15.62 -14.98
N VAL A 31 2.23 -14.58 -14.34
CA VAL A 31 0.90 -14.04 -14.67
C VAL A 31 0.88 -13.32 -16.02
N PHE A 32 1.78 -12.36 -16.23
CA PHE A 32 1.71 -11.45 -17.39
C PHE A 32 2.47 -11.95 -18.62
N PHE A 33 3.47 -12.81 -18.44
CA PHE A 33 4.35 -13.26 -19.53
C PHE A 33 4.42 -14.78 -19.69
N SER A 34 3.72 -15.55 -18.86
CA SER A 34 3.81 -17.02 -18.83
C SER A 34 5.28 -17.49 -18.75
N ALA A 35 6.10 -16.76 -17.98
CA ALA A 35 7.54 -16.96 -17.88
C ALA A 35 8.01 -16.97 -16.42
N THR A 36 9.17 -17.55 -16.15
CA THR A 36 9.77 -17.56 -14.79
C THR A 36 10.52 -16.28 -14.44
N VAL A 37 10.77 -15.44 -15.44
CA VAL A 37 11.45 -14.15 -15.34
C VAL A 37 10.80 -13.13 -16.28
N VAL A 38 10.84 -11.85 -15.90
CA VAL A 38 10.34 -10.76 -16.74
C VAL A 38 11.18 -10.70 -18.03
N PRO A 39 10.57 -10.68 -19.23
CA PRO A 39 11.32 -10.59 -20.48
C PRO A 39 12.17 -9.32 -20.56
N SER A 40 13.40 -9.45 -21.06
CA SER A 40 14.35 -8.34 -21.15
C SER A 40 13.84 -7.15 -21.99
N ALA A 41 12.94 -7.41 -22.95
CA ALA A 41 12.33 -6.39 -23.79
C ALA A 41 11.41 -5.42 -23.02
N VAL A 42 10.82 -5.85 -21.90
CA VAL A 42 9.89 -5.05 -21.08
C VAL A 42 10.45 -4.69 -19.71
N GLU A 43 11.56 -5.30 -19.30
CA GLU A 43 12.22 -5.08 -18.01
C GLU A 43 12.46 -3.60 -17.69
N PRO A 44 12.96 -2.73 -18.61
CA PRO A 44 13.15 -1.31 -18.30
C PRO A 44 11.83 -0.58 -18.00
N TYR A 45 10.78 -0.88 -18.76
CA TYR A 45 9.45 -0.31 -18.54
C TYR A 45 8.88 -0.78 -17.20
N PHE A 46 9.00 -2.08 -16.92
CA PHE A 46 8.52 -2.69 -15.69
C PHE A 46 9.20 -2.11 -14.44
N ALA A 47 10.53 -1.97 -14.48
CA ALA A 47 11.30 -1.33 -13.40
C ALA A 47 10.90 0.14 -13.20
N TRP A 48 10.69 0.89 -14.28
CA TRP A 48 10.22 2.28 -14.21
C TRP A 48 8.81 2.39 -13.60
N SER A 49 7.87 1.53 -14.01
CA SER A 49 6.51 1.50 -13.45
C SER A 49 6.53 1.24 -11.94
N MET A 50 7.35 0.30 -11.49
CA MET A 50 7.49 -0.02 -10.06
C MET A 50 8.14 1.12 -9.29
N ALA A 51 9.09 1.84 -9.89
CA ALA A 51 9.64 3.03 -9.28
C ALA A 51 8.60 4.16 -9.13
N LEU A 52 7.69 4.34 -10.10
CA LEU A 52 6.60 5.31 -9.98
C LEU A 52 5.62 4.93 -8.85
N ILE A 53 5.25 3.66 -8.76
CA ILE A 53 4.41 3.14 -7.66
C ILE A 53 5.11 3.34 -6.32
N GLY A 54 6.41 3.05 -6.25
CA GLY A 54 7.22 3.30 -5.06
C GLY A 54 7.24 4.76 -4.64
N ALA A 55 7.46 5.69 -5.58
CA ALA A 55 7.44 7.13 -5.33
C ALA A 55 6.07 7.62 -4.83
N ALA A 56 4.98 7.16 -5.46
CA ALA A 56 3.62 7.46 -5.01
C ALA A 56 3.35 6.92 -3.59
N THR A 57 3.82 5.71 -3.30
CA THR A 57 3.71 5.07 -1.98
C THR A 57 4.45 5.88 -0.91
N VAL A 58 5.65 6.39 -1.20
CA VAL A 58 6.39 7.28 -0.29
C VAL A 58 5.61 8.55 -0.03
N GLY A 59 5.12 9.22 -1.09
CA GLY A 59 4.34 10.46 -0.96
C GLY A 59 3.06 10.28 -0.12
N TRP A 60 2.33 9.20 -0.36
CA TRP A 60 1.16 8.81 0.43
C TRP A 60 1.52 8.54 1.89
N ALA A 61 2.58 7.76 2.15
CA ALA A 61 3.01 7.43 3.49
C ALA A 61 3.47 8.66 4.30
N VAL A 62 4.18 9.60 3.67
CA VAL A 62 4.57 10.87 4.28
C VAL A 62 3.34 11.73 4.60
N THR A 63 2.38 11.82 3.68
CA THR A 63 1.12 12.55 3.89
C THR A 63 0.37 11.99 5.09
N ASN A 64 0.26 10.67 5.19
CA ASN A 64 -0.39 10.01 6.31
C ASN A 64 0.35 10.21 7.63
N LEU A 65 1.68 10.30 7.61
CA LEU A 65 2.46 10.61 8.80
C LEU A 65 2.08 11.99 9.36
N PHE A 66 1.93 13.00 8.49
CA PHE A 66 1.47 14.32 8.92
C PHE A 66 0.02 14.30 9.46
N LEU A 67 -0.90 13.56 8.82
CA LEU A 67 -2.26 13.39 9.33
C LEU A 67 -2.30 12.75 10.73
N VAL A 68 -1.48 11.72 10.95
CA VAL A 68 -1.39 11.04 12.25
C VAL A 68 -0.76 11.95 13.31
N ILE A 69 0.30 12.69 12.99
CA ILE A 69 0.95 13.57 13.98
C ILE A 69 0.04 14.73 14.39
N THR A 70 -0.74 15.27 13.45
CA THR A 70 -1.53 16.49 13.67
C THR A 70 -2.98 16.20 14.03
N ALA A 71 -3.75 15.65 13.09
CA ALA A 71 -5.20 15.50 13.22
C ALA A 71 -5.59 14.35 14.15
N PHE A 72 -4.86 13.22 14.16
CA PHE A 72 -5.12 12.14 15.12
C PHE A 72 -4.73 12.58 16.53
N GLY A 73 -3.63 13.33 16.68
CA GLY A 73 -3.22 13.91 17.97
C GLY A 73 -4.26 14.87 18.57
N ARG A 74 -5.09 15.48 17.72
CA ARG A 74 -6.23 16.33 18.12
C ARG A 74 -7.56 15.59 18.25
N GLY A 75 -7.59 14.28 17.96
CA GLY A 75 -8.81 13.47 17.99
C GLY A 75 -9.84 13.88 16.94
N GLU A 76 -9.42 14.43 15.79
CA GLU A 76 -10.34 14.92 14.77
C GLU A 76 -10.95 13.76 13.95
N PRO A 77 -12.27 13.48 14.05
CA PRO A 77 -12.85 12.25 13.49
C PRO A 77 -12.71 12.11 11.98
N TRP A 78 -12.74 13.24 11.25
CA TRP A 78 -12.63 13.25 9.78
C TRP A 78 -11.31 12.65 9.29
N SER A 79 -10.22 12.78 10.07
CA SER A 79 -8.90 12.31 9.68
C SER A 79 -8.82 10.78 9.64
N PHE A 80 -9.47 10.11 10.59
CA PHE A 80 -9.59 8.65 10.61
C PHE A 80 -10.46 8.15 9.46
N ILE A 81 -11.59 8.84 9.17
CA ILE A 81 -12.45 8.53 8.02
C ILE A 81 -11.64 8.65 6.74
N ALA A 82 -10.88 9.74 6.56
CA ALA A 82 -10.10 10.01 5.36
C ALA A 82 -9.07 8.89 5.11
N LEU A 83 -8.33 8.48 6.15
CA LEU A 83 -7.34 7.41 6.02
C LEU A 83 -8.00 6.07 5.71
N ILE A 84 -9.06 5.69 6.44
CA ILE A 84 -9.79 4.43 6.20
C ILE A 84 -10.38 4.41 4.78
N ALA A 85 -11.09 5.48 4.38
CA ALA A 85 -11.71 5.55 3.06
C ALA A 85 -10.68 5.52 1.94
N SER A 86 -9.58 6.28 2.06
CA SER A 86 -8.48 6.25 1.09
C SER A 86 -7.90 4.85 0.94
N THR A 87 -7.62 4.16 2.05
CA THR A 87 -7.10 2.78 2.02
C THR A 87 -8.10 1.81 1.42
N LEU A 88 -9.38 1.87 1.82
CA LEU A 88 -10.40 0.95 1.29
C LEU A 88 -10.64 1.14 -0.21
N VAL A 89 -10.65 2.37 -0.70
CA VAL A 89 -10.77 2.65 -2.15
C VAL A 89 -9.57 2.09 -2.90
N TRP A 90 -8.35 2.35 -2.41
CA TRP A 90 -7.13 1.79 -3.00
C TRP A 90 -7.16 0.26 -3.03
N THR A 91 -7.44 -0.37 -1.88
CA THR A 91 -7.55 -1.83 -1.74
C THR A 91 -8.61 -2.41 -2.68
N PHE A 92 -9.80 -1.79 -2.75
CA PHE A 92 -10.88 -2.28 -3.60
C PHE A 92 -10.48 -2.28 -5.08
N LEU A 93 -9.93 -1.17 -5.56
CA LEU A 93 -9.52 -1.04 -6.96
C LEU A 93 -8.39 -2.01 -7.31
N GLU A 94 -7.40 -2.17 -6.44
CA GLU A 94 -6.25 -3.01 -6.72
C GLU A 94 -6.58 -4.50 -6.60
N VAL A 95 -7.45 -4.90 -5.66
CA VAL A 95 -7.99 -6.27 -5.61
C VAL A 95 -8.81 -6.58 -6.86
N LEU A 96 -9.65 -5.65 -7.33
CA LEU A 96 -10.45 -5.85 -8.53
C LEU A 96 -9.57 -6.11 -9.75
N VAL A 97 -8.58 -5.23 -10.00
CA VAL A 97 -7.65 -5.37 -11.11
C VAL A 97 -6.80 -6.64 -10.97
N SER A 98 -6.30 -6.94 -9.77
CA SER A 98 -5.48 -8.14 -9.53
C SER A 98 -6.25 -9.43 -9.74
N ALA A 99 -7.52 -9.47 -9.32
CA ALA A 99 -8.38 -10.62 -9.52
C ALA A 99 -8.68 -10.85 -11.00
N GLU A 100 -8.98 -9.78 -11.77
CA GLU A 100 -9.19 -9.87 -13.22
C GLU A 100 -7.94 -10.37 -13.96
N MET A 101 -6.75 -9.98 -13.52
CA MET A 101 -5.49 -10.39 -14.11
C MET A 101 -4.96 -11.74 -13.60
N GLY A 102 -5.59 -12.35 -12.58
CA GLY A 102 -5.11 -13.58 -11.96
C GLY A 102 -3.89 -13.41 -11.04
N ALA A 103 -3.56 -12.18 -10.63
CA ALA A 103 -2.44 -11.86 -9.75
C ALA A 103 -2.81 -12.12 -8.26
N GLN A 104 -2.82 -13.39 -7.87
CA GLN A 104 -3.21 -13.80 -6.51
C GLN A 104 -2.26 -13.28 -5.42
N ILE A 105 -0.95 -13.29 -5.69
CA ILE A 105 0.05 -12.77 -4.75
C ILE A 105 -0.16 -11.27 -4.49
N GLU A 106 -0.50 -10.51 -5.54
CA GLU A 106 -0.84 -9.09 -5.41
C GLU A 106 -2.08 -8.89 -4.54
N THR A 107 -3.12 -9.67 -4.79
CA THR A 107 -4.36 -9.62 -4.01
C THR A 107 -4.10 -9.86 -2.52
N VAL A 108 -3.30 -10.87 -2.18
CA VAL A 108 -2.92 -11.16 -0.79
C VAL A 108 -2.10 -10.03 -0.18
N PHE A 109 -1.13 -9.50 -0.93
CA PHE A 109 -0.28 -8.40 -0.49
C PHE A 109 -1.10 -7.14 -0.16
N VAL A 110 -2.00 -6.74 -1.06
CA VAL A 110 -2.86 -5.55 -0.90
C VAL A 110 -3.81 -5.71 0.28
N LEU A 111 -4.42 -6.89 0.45
CA LEU A 111 -5.29 -7.15 1.60
C LEU A 111 -4.51 -7.09 2.92
N ALA A 112 -3.32 -7.67 2.98
CA ALA A 112 -2.47 -7.61 4.17
C ALA A 112 -2.05 -6.16 4.48
N ALA A 113 -1.65 -5.40 3.47
CA ALA A 113 -1.34 -3.98 3.60
C ALA A 113 -2.56 -3.17 4.08
N SER A 114 -3.73 -3.43 3.52
CA SER A 114 -4.99 -2.79 3.93
C SER A 114 -5.31 -3.03 5.40
N VAL A 115 -5.30 -4.30 5.83
CA VAL A 115 -5.54 -4.68 7.23
C VAL A 115 -4.56 -3.98 8.16
N SER A 116 -3.29 -3.92 7.75
CA SER A 116 -2.25 -3.28 8.54
C SER A 116 -2.50 -1.78 8.76
N VAL A 117 -3.20 -1.08 7.83
CA VAL A 117 -3.53 0.35 7.97
C VAL A 117 -4.88 0.54 8.67
N VAL A 118 -5.91 -0.15 8.19
CA VAL A 118 -7.29 0.04 8.61
C VAL A 118 -7.48 -0.37 10.06
N LEU A 119 -6.92 -1.51 10.48
CA LEU A 119 -7.15 -2.03 11.83
C LEU A 119 -6.54 -1.10 12.91
N PRO A 120 -5.26 -0.67 12.84
CA PRO A 120 -4.73 0.29 13.81
C PRO A 120 -5.44 1.63 13.78
N THR A 121 -5.86 2.10 12.59
CA THR A 121 -6.61 3.36 12.47
C THR A 121 -7.97 3.28 13.15
N ALA A 122 -8.70 2.18 12.96
CA ALA A 122 -9.99 1.93 13.61
C ALA A 122 -9.85 1.79 15.13
N VAL A 123 -8.80 1.12 15.61
CA VAL A 123 -8.49 1.03 17.05
C VAL A 123 -8.14 2.40 17.61
N ALA A 124 -7.32 3.19 16.91
CA ALA A 124 -6.96 4.54 17.32
C ALA A 124 -8.20 5.45 17.39
N TRP A 125 -9.11 5.37 16.41
CA TRP A 125 -10.41 6.06 16.48
C TRP A 125 -11.13 5.68 17.75
N TRP A 126 -11.31 4.37 18.00
CA TRP A 126 -12.08 3.88 19.14
C TRP A 126 -11.54 4.44 20.47
N ILE A 127 -10.21 4.51 20.62
CA ILE A 127 -9.58 5.01 21.84
C ILE A 127 -9.69 6.54 21.96
N THR A 128 -9.47 7.28 20.88
CA THR A 128 -9.31 8.74 20.91
C THR A 128 -10.63 9.50 20.81
N VAL A 129 -11.59 8.98 20.05
CA VAL A 129 -12.86 9.66 19.74
C VAL A 129 -14.03 9.08 20.54
N ARG A 130 -13.96 7.83 21.02
CA ARG A 130 -15.04 7.16 21.77
C ARG A 130 -14.80 6.96 23.29
N PRO A 131 -14.46 7.96 24.10
CA PRO A 131 -14.86 7.97 25.50
C PRO A 131 -16.18 8.75 25.63
N GLY A 132 -17.29 8.05 25.94
CA GLY A 132 -18.68 8.47 25.71
C GLY A 132 -19.18 9.84 26.22
N LYS A 133 -20.33 10.25 25.67
CA LYS A 133 -21.21 11.40 26.01
C LYS A 133 -20.68 12.82 25.74
N THR A 134 -21.11 13.40 24.62
CA THR A 134 -21.59 14.80 24.56
C THR A 134 -22.77 14.89 23.58
N SER A 135 -23.94 14.51 24.06
CA SER A 135 -25.22 15.07 23.62
C SER A 135 -26.08 15.24 24.87
#